data_AF-A0A0F8FUW8-F1
#
_entry.id   AF-A0A0F8FUW8-F1
#
_cell.length_a   1.000
_cell.length_b   1.000
_cell.length_c   1.000
_cell.angle_alpha   90.00
_cell.angle_beta   90.00
_cell.angle_gamma   90.00
#
_symmetry.space_group_name_H-M   'P 1'
#
loop_
_entity.id
_entity.type
_entity.pdbx_description
1 polymer ?
#
loop_
_entity_poly.entity_id
_entity_poly.type
_entity_poly.pdbx_seq_one_letter_code
_entity_poly.pdbx_strand_id
1 'polypeptide(L)' 'MTTKTELLLTIRKNCIACCGGSYQEVENCTSGPTAAPYSQCALWAFRLGKDPDGPSEARREAGKKLALRKAVKTNG' A
#
# COMPACT_ATOMS: atom_id res chain seq x y z
N MET A 1 -12.40 16.52 1.25
CA MET A 1 -11.74 15.42 1.99
C MET A 1 -10.96 14.59 1.01
N THR A 2 -9.67 14.39 1.21
CA THR A 2 -8.85 13.53 0.35
C THR A 2 -8.97 12.08 0.84
N THR A 3 -9.30 11.17 -0.06
CA THR A 3 -9.44 9.74 0.22
C THR A 3 -8.09 9.02 0.13
N LYS A 4 -7.98 7.87 0.79
CA LYS A 4 -6.81 6.98 0.68
C LYS A 4 -6.51 6.61 -0.79
N THR A 5 -7.55 6.40 -1.58
CA THR A 5 -7.42 6.08 -3.01
C THR A 5 -6.78 7.22 -3.80
N GLU A 6 -7.20 8.46 -3.56
CA GLU A 6 -6.62 9.63 -4.21
C GLU A 6 -5.16 9.86 -3.82
N LEU A 7 -4.82 9.62 -2.55
CA LEU A 7 -3.43 9.65 -2.08
C LEU A 7 -2.58 8.58 -2.77
N LEU A 8 -3.06 7.35 -2.83
CA LEU A 8 -2.34 6.26 -3.51
C LEU A 8 -2.14 6.55 -5.00
N LEU A 9 -3.16 7.09 -5.69
CA LEU A 9 -3.04 7.48 -7.09
C LEU A 9 -1.97 8.56 -7.29
N THR A 10 -1.93 9.55 -6.39
CA THR A 10 -0.92 10.61 -6.41
C THR A 10 0.49 10.06 -6.20
N ILE A 11 0.66 9.18 -5.21
CA ILE A 11 1.94 8.51 -4.94
C ILE A 11 2.38 7.69 -6.16
N ARG A 12 1.48 6.89 -6.75
CA ARG A 12 1.83 6.08 -7.93
C ARG A 12 2.22 6.94 -9.13
N LYS A 13 1.51 8.05 -9.40
CA LYS A 13 1.91 9.00 -10.47
C LYS A 13 3.32 9.54 -10.24
N ASN A 14 3.65 9.92 -9.01
CA ASN A 14 5.00 10.37 -8.66
C ASN A 14 6.04 9.25 -8.85
N CYS A 15 5.74 8.03 -8.39
CA CYS A 15 6.65 6.89 -8.56
C CYS A 15 6.88 6.56 -10.03
N ILE A 16 5.84 6.58 -10.87
CA ILE A 16 5.96 6.35 -12.32
C ILE A 16 6.86 7.43 -12.94
N ALA A 17 6.67 8.70 -12.60
CA ALA A 17 7.53 9.78 -13.11
C ALA A 17 9.00 9.61 -12.67
N CYS A 18 9.23 9.23 -11.40
CA CYS A 18 10.56 8.97 -10.86
C CYS A 18 11.25 7.76 -11.51
N CYS A 19 10.49 6.71 -11.81
CA CYS A 19 10.96 5.47 -12.42
C CYS A 19 10.88 5.48 -13.96
N GLY A 20 11.00 6.65 -14.60
CA GLY A 20 11.08 6.78 -16.06
C GLY A 20 9.84 6.30 -16.83
N GLY A 21 8.66 6.35 -16.21
CA GLY A 21 7.41 5.89 -16.80
C GLY A 21 7.12 4.39 -16.65
N SER A 22 8.04 3.62 -16.05
CA SER A 22 7.90 2.15 -15.96
C SER A 22 7.25 1.71 -14.65
N TYR A 23 6.10 1.02 -14.76
CA TYR A 23 5.45 0.37 -13.62
C TYR A 23 6.31 -0.74 -13.02
N GLN A 24 7.03 -1.48 -13.86
CA GLN A 24 7.93 -2.55 -13.43
C GLN A 24 9.07 -1.98 -12.57
N GLU A 25 9.61 -0.82 -12.95
CA GLU A 25 10.66 -0.16 -12.17
C GLU A 25 10.14 0.41 -10.84
N VAL A 26 8.85 0.80 -10.76
CA VAL A 26 8.23 1.14 -9.47
C VAL A 26 8.21 -0.07 -8.53
N GLU A 27 7.93 -1.27 -9.04
CA GLU A 27 7.96 -2.51 -8.25
C GLU A 27 9.38 -2.84 -7.80
N ASN A 28 10.34 -2.77 -8.73
CA ASN A 28 11.76 -3.05 -8.52
C ASN A 28 12.54 -1.95 -7.79
N CYS A 29 11.92 -0.81 -7.51
CA CYS A 29 12.57 0.33 -6.85
C CYS A 29 13.28 -0.10 -5.55
N THR A 30 14.59 0.19 -5.47
CA THR A 30 15.45 -0.20 -4.34
C THR A 30 15.67 0.91 -3.30
N SER A 31 15.07 2.09 -3.51
CA SER A 31 15.12 3.25 -2.60
C SER A 31 14.31 3.06 -1.31
N GLY A 32 14.18 1.83 -0.81
CA GLY A 32 13.45 1.49 0.40
C GLY A 32 14.29 1.62 1.67
N PRO A 33 13.85 0.98 2.77
CA PRO A 33 14.57 1.01 4.06
C PRO A 33 16.00 0.45 4.01
N THR A 34 16.32 -0.35 3.00
CA THR A 34 17.64 -0.95 2.78
C THR A 34 18.56 -0.07 1.93
N ALA A 35 18.08 1.07 1.42
CA ALA A 35 18.89 1.99 0.64
C ALA A 35 19.89 2.74 1.52
N ALA A 36 20.94 3.29 0.89
CA ALA A 36 21.91 4.13 1.58
C ALA A 36 21.23 5.29 2.34
N PRO A 37 21.84 5.85 3.41
CA PRO A 37 21.21 6.85 4.28
C PRO A 37 20.66 8.11 3.60
N TYR A 38 21.08 8.40 2.36
CA TYR A 38 20.64 9.55 1.55
C TYR A 38 19.80 9.16 0.33
N SER A 39 19.47 7.87 0.18
CA SER A 39 18.72 7.30 -0.94
C SER A 39 17.39 6.69 -0.51
N GLN A 40 16.99 6.87 0.75
CA GLN A 40 15.73 6.35 1.29
C GLN A 40 14.56 7.23 0.85
N CYS A 41 13.60 6.63 0.16
CA CYS A 41 12.39 7.28 -0.31
C CYS A 41 11.26 7.09 0.72
N ALA A 42 10.78 8.20 1.28
CA ALA A 42 9.65 8.20 2.23
C ALA A 42 8.36 7.61 1.64
N LEU A 43 8.18 7.70 0.33
CA LEU A 43 6.99 7.18 -0.36
C LEU A 43 7.10 5.69 -0.70
N TRP A 44 8.28 5.08 -0.54
CA TRP A 44 8.56 3.72 -1.00
C TRP A 44 7.60 2.69 -0.39
N ALA A 45 7.30 2.80 0.91
CA ALA A 45 6.40 1.87 1.60
C ALA A 45 4.96 1.91 1.05
N PHE A 46 4.53 3.08 0.58
CA PHE A 46 3.17 3.33 0.11
C PHE A 46 2.99 3.05 -1.39
N ARG A 47 4.08 2.97 -2.16
CA ARG A 47 4.06 2.90 -3.64
C ARG A 47 3.21 1.76 -4.21
N LEU A 48 3.06 0.67 -3.44
CA LEU A 48 2.30 -0.52 -3.83
C LEU A 48 0.91 -0.59 -3.14
N GLY A 49 0.44 0.49 -2.53
CA GLY A 49 -0.86 0.53 -1.83
C GLY A 49 -0.87 -0.17 -0.48
N LYS A 50 0.31 -0.43 0.09
CA LYS A 50 0.47 -0.97 1.43
C LYS A 50 0.49 0.16 2.46
N ASP A 51 -0.12 -0.12 3.61
CA ASP A 51 0.07 0.71 4.80
C ASP A 51 1.23 0.10 5.61
N PRO A 52 2.32 0.83 5.86
CA PRO A 52 3.46 0.30 6.61
C PRO A 52 3.08 -0.07 8.05
N ASP A 53 2.14 0.68 8.66
CA ASP A 53 1.68 0.45 10.03
C ASP A 53 0.51 -0.55 10.12
N GLY A 54 0.12 -1.15 8.98
CA GLY A 54 -0.99 -2.08 8.89
C GLY A 54 -2.36 -1.40 8.73
N PRO A 55 -3.43 -2.21 8.63
CA PRO A 55 -4.79 -1.70 8.45
C PRO A 55 -5.28 -0.96 9.70
N SER A 56 -6.12 0.06 9.51
CA SER A 56 -6.80 0.72 10.62
C SER A 56 -7.65 -0.25 11.45
N GLU A 57 -7.90 0.06 12.71
CA GLU A 57 -8.74 -0.77 13.58
C GLU A 57 -10.13 -1.03 12.98
N ALA A 58 -10.74 -0.01 12.37
CA ALA A 58 -12.02 -0.16 11.66
C ALA A 58 -11.93 -1.19 10.51
N ARG A 59 -10.83 -1.17 9.73
CA ARG A 59 -10.57 -2.14 8.67
C ARG A 59 -10.34 -3.54 9.24
N ARG A 60 -9.63 -3.64 10.38
CA ARG A 60 -9.36 -4.88 11.11
C ARG A 60 -10.65 -5.53 11.60
N GLU A 61 -11.54 -4.76 12.22
CA GLU A 61 -12.86 -5.23 12.66
C GLU A 61 -13.75 -5.66 11.50
N ALA A 62 -13.78 -4.89 10.41
CA ALA A 62 -14.52 -5.26 9.21
C ALA A 62 -14.04 -6.60 8.62
N GLY A 63 -12.72 -6.82 8.63
CA GLY A 63 -12.10 -8.10 8.27
C GLY A 63 -12.56 -9.25 9.16
N LYS A 64 -12.56 -9.05 10.49
CA LYS A 64 -13.06 -10.06 11.46
C LYS A 64 -14.53 -10.40 11.21
N LYS A 65 -15.39 -9.39 11.02
CA LYS A 65 -16.82 -9.58 10.72
C LYS A 65 -17.03 -10.37 9.42
N LEU A 66 -16.26 -10.07 8.37
CA LEU A 66 -16.34 -10.80 7.11
C LEU A 66 -15.92 -12.28 7.27
N ALA A 67 -14.85 -12.55 8.01
CA ALA A 67 -14.39 -13.91 8.29
C ALA A 67 -15.44 -14.72 9.05
N LEU A 68 -16.05 -14.15 10.10
CA LEU A 68 -17.15 -14.78 10.84
C LEU A 68 -18.34 -15.11 9.94
N ARG A 69 -18.77 -14.17 9.09
CA ARG A 69 -19.87 -14.39 8.13
C ARG A 69 -19.57 -15.51 7.14
N LYS A 70 -18.30 -15.64 6.71
CA LYS A 70 -17.88 -16.74 5.83
C LYS A 70 -17.91 -18.07 6.57
N ALA A 71 -17.41 -18.15 7.80
CA ALA A 71 -17.42 -19.37 8.60
C ALA A 71 -18.84 -19.91 8.86
N VAL A 72 -19.81 -19.03 9.13
CA VAL A 72 -21.22 -19.42 9.30
C VAL A 72 -21.81 -19.99 8.00
N LYS A 73 -21.47 -19.41 6.84
CA LYS A 73 -21.96 -19.88 5.53
C LYS A 73 -21.37 -21.21 5.06
N THR A 74 -20.17 -21.58 5.50
CA THR A 74 -19.54 -22.84 5.11
C THR A 74 -20.05 -24.03 5.92
N ASN A 75 -20.66 -23.78 7.09
CA ASN A 75 -21.10 -24.80 8.04
C ASN A 75 -22.62 -25.08 8.00
N GLY A 76 -23.36 -24.57 7.01
CA GLY A 76 -24.80 -24.80 6.84
C GLY A 76 -25.15 -24.98 5.38
#